data_AF-A0A4R7XAT5-F1
#
_entry.id   AF-A0A4R7XAT5-F1
#
_cell.length_a   1.000
_cell.length_b   1.000
_cell.length_c   1.000
_cell.angle_alpha   90.00
_cell.angle_beta   90.00
_cell.angle_gamma   90.00
#
_symmetry.space_group_name_H-M   'P 1'
#
loop_
_entity.id
_entity.type
_entity.pdbx_description
1 polymer ?
#
loop_
_entity_poly.entity_id
_entity_poly.type
_entity_poly.pdbx_seq_one_letter_code
_entity_poly.pdbx_strand_id
1 'polypeptide(L)'
;MSLPIDVDAVVIGGGIVGASAALFLAKAGQRVTLLERDFFGSHSSGVNYGGVRRQGRPLPQLPLSQRAHGIWSDLQGLIGTDGEYLRSGHLKLARSDRDMAALEAYEKAARGFGLDLQLLDRAQLRARFPWAGDVAVGASLCADDGHANPRIVSPAFAGAARGAGAQVFEQAHVTEVMHDGHAFNVRTASGLHVRAPWLLNCAGAWAAALAEQFGEAVPMRTGHPAMLITEPLPMFMDVSTGVEGGGIYARQVARGNCVLGGGQGFPLDPTKARPGRAAILEILRNAVELYPPLAGAQAIRTWSGTEGYLPDREPVLGASATQPGLLHGFGFAGSGFQIGPAAGEALAQIVCSGAPTIALDAFSISRFKKVLQPVALDTVVPGSAANITL
;
A
#
# COMPACT_ATOMS: atom_id res chain seq x y z
N MET A 1 -28.05 9.90 25.37
CA MET A 1 -27.09 9.67 24.27
C MET A 1 -26.39 11.00 24.00
N SER A 2 -25.06 11.01 23.88
CA SER A 2 -24.32 12.23 23.52
C SER A 2 -24.69 12.67 22.11
N LEU A 3 -24.73 13.99 21.87
CA LEU A 3 -24.93 14.56 20.53
C LEU A 3 -23.80 14.11 19.59
N PRO A 4 -24.09 13.93 18.28
CA PRO A 4 -23.05 13.58 17.31
C PRO A 4 -22.02 14.72 17.18
N ILE A 5 -20.79 14.35 16.83
CA ILE A 5 -19.80 15.30 16.34
C ILE A 5 -20.08 15.53 14.86
N ASP A 6 -20.56 16.73 14.52
CA ASP A 6 -20.78 17.14 13.13
C ASP A 6 -19.50 17.69 12.50
N VAL A 7 -19.03 17.04 11.44
CA VAL A 7 -17.82 17.40 10.68
C VAL A 7 -18.07 17.35 9.18
N ASP A 8 -17.13 17.85 8.39
CA ASP A 8 -17.25 17.88 6.93
C ASP A 8 -16.87 16.53 6.31
N ALA A 9 -15.92 15.82 6.92
CA ALA A 9 -15.52 14.47 6.52
C ALA A 9 -15.15 13.57 7.71
N VAL A 10 -15.55 12.30 7.63
CA VAL A 10 -15.08 11.24 8.54
C VAL A 10 -14.19 10.26 7.78
N VAL A 11 -13.02 9.95 8.33
CA VAL A 11 -12.05 9.01 7.77
C VAL A 11 -11.98 7.78 8.67
N ILE A 12 -12.21 6.60 8.09
CA ILE A 12 -12.13 5.32 8.80
C ILE A 12 -10.83 4.62 8.40
N GLY A 13 -9.94 4.41 9.36
CA GLY A 13 -8.63 3.77 9.17
C GLY A 13 -7.47 4.75 9.28
N GLY A 14 -6.70 4.63 10.35
CA GLY A 14 -5.54 5.46 10.71
C GLY A 14 -4.21 4.91 10.20
N GLY A 15 -4.21 4.17 9.09
CA GLY A 15 -3.01 3.87 8.32
C GLY A 15 -2.52 5.10 7.54
N ILE A 16 -1.39 4.97 6.84
CA ILE A 16 -0.75 6.09 6.14
C ILE A 16 -1.68 6.82 5.16
N VAL A 17 -2.59 6.11 4.48
CA VAL A 17 -3.54 6.69 3.51
C VAL A 17 -4.57 7.55 4.21
N GLY A 18 -5.28 7.00 5.20
CA GLY A 18 -6.33 7.73 5.91
C GLY A 18 -5.78 8.87 6.77
N ALA A 19 -4.63 8.67 7.41
CA ALA A 19 -3.95 9.74 8.14
C ALA A 19 -3.47 10.86 7.20
N SER A 20 -2.97 10.53 6.00
CA SER A 20 -2.64 11.54 4.99
C SER A 20 -3.88 12.29 4.51
N ALA A 21 -4.98 11.59 4.23
CA ALA A 21 -6.24 12.23 3.82
C ALA A 21 -6.73 13.21 4.89
N ALA A 22 -6.74 12.78 6.16
CA ALA A 22 -7.12 13.64 7.28
C ALA A 22 -6.22 14.87 7.40
N LEU A 23 -4.91 14.71 7.22
CA LEU A 23 -3.96 15.82 7.23
C LEU A 23 -4.24 16.83 6.11
N PHE A 24 -4.37 16.38 4.86
CA PHE A 24 -4.60 17.28 3.73
C PHE A 24 -5.96 17.98 3.82
N LEU A 25 -7.01 17.28 4.27
CA LEU A 25 -8.32 17.87 4.52
C LEU A 25 -8.26 18.96 5.61
N ALA A 26 -7.60 18.68 6.74
CA ALA A 26 -7.45 19.65 7.83
C ALA A 26 -6.63 20.87 7.40
N LYS A 27 -5.54 20.69 6.64
CA LYS A 27 -4.77 21.79 6.06
C LYS A 27 -5.58 22.62 5.04
N ALA A 28 -6.59 22.02 4.41
CA ALA A 28 -7.54 22.72 3.53
C ALA A 28 -8.71 23.38 4.30
N GLY A 29 -8.66 23.40 5.64
CA GLY A 29 -9.65 24.04 6.49
C GLY A 29 -10.93 23.24 6.72
N GLN A 30 -10.97 21.96 6.32
CA GLN A 30 -12.12 21.09 6.57
C GLN A 30 -12.13 20.63 8.03
N ARG A 31 -13.31 20.49 8.63
CA ARG A 31 -13.50 19.81 9.91
C ARG A 31 -13.48 18.31 9.65
N VAL A 32 -12.55 17.60 10.27
CA VAL A 32 -12.30 16.18 9.98
C VAL A 32 -12.26 15.38 11.27
N THR A 33 -12.87 14.20 11.24
CA THR A 33 -12.67 13.17 12.25
C THR A 33 -11.96 11.95 11.67
N LEU A 34 -10.84 11.54 12.24
CA LEU A 34 -10.11 10.31 11.89
C LEU A 34 -10.31 9.26 12.99
N LEU A 35 -10.82 8.09 12.60
CA LEU A 35 -11.10 6.97 13.50
C LEU A 35 -10.16 5.80 13.20
N GLU A 36 -9.40 5.36 14.20
CA GLU A 36 -8.57 4.16 14.15
C GLU A 36 -9.02 3.17 15.21
N ARG A 37 -9.20 1.90 14.82
CA ARG A 37 -9.63 0.83 15.73
C ARG A 37 -8.60 0.57 16.82
N ASP A 38 -7.32 0.57 16.46
CA ASP A 38 -6.21 0.24 17.34
C ASP A 38 -5.35 1.50 17.60
N PHE A 39 -4.07 1.48 17.23
CA PHE A 39 -3.17 2.64 17.28
C PHE A 39 -2.79 3.09 15.88
N PHE A 40 -2.51 4.37 15.68
CA PHE A 40 -2.16 4.90 14.37
C PHE A 40 -0.96 4.18 13.76
N GLY A 41 -1.13 3.71 12.52
CA GLY A 41 -0.12 2.94 11.81
C GLY A 41 0.18 1.54 12.36
N SER A 42 -0.60 0.97 13.29
CA SER A 42 -0.23 -0.30 13.95
C SER A 42 -0.27 -1.56 13.06
N HIS A 43 -0.93 -1.49 11.92
CA HIS A 43 -1.07 -2.61 10.96
C HIS A 43 -0.06 -2.50 9.81
N SER A 44 -0.44 -2.85 8.58
CA SER A 44 0.45 -2.86 7.40
C SER A 44 1.33 -1.58 7.28
N SER A 45 0.78 -0.40 7.57
CA SER A 45 1.53 0.87 7.47
C SER A 45 2.76 0.95 8.39
N GLY A 46 2.72 0.43 9.61
CA GLY A 46 3.84 0.51 10.57
C GLY A 46 4.73 -0.73 10.62
N VAL A 47 4.34 -1.82 9.95
CA VAL A 47 5.08 -3.09 9.97
C VAL A 47 5.62 -3.52 8.61
N ASN A 48 5.46 -2.72 7.56
CA ASN A 48 6.03 -3.02 6.25
C ASN A 48 7.55 -2.76 6.20
N TYR A 49 8.14 -3.00 5.03
CA TYR A 49 9.56 -2.84 4.75
C TYR A 49 10.08 -1.39 4.83
N GLY A 50 9.21 -0.40 4.61
CA GLY A 50 9.58 1.02 4.56
C GLY A 50 10.07 1.49 3.20
N GLY A 51 9.77 0.77 2.12
CA GLY A 51 10.26 1.12 0.77
C GLY A 51 9.58 2.37 0.22
N VAL A 52 10.36 3.39 -0.09
CA VAL A 52 9.97 4.61 -0.80
C VAL A 52 10.54 4.54 -2.21
N ARG A 53 10.01 3.62 -3.01
CA ARG A 53 10.47 3.36 -4.38
C ARG A 53 9.40 3.65 -5.42
N ARG A 54 9.78 4.11 -6.60
CA ARG A 54 8.95 4.30 -7.79
C ARG A 54 9.11 3.13 -8.77
N GLN A 55 10.32 2.57 -8.86
CA GLN A 55 10.64 1.47 -9.76
C GLN A 55 9.87 0.18 -9.43
N GLY A 56 9.63 -0.63 -10.47
CA GLY A 56 9.04 -1.97 -10.35
C GLY A 56 7.55 -1.94 -10.01
N ARG A 57 6.89 -0.81 -10.26
CA ARG A 57 5.44 -0.63 -10.12
C ARG A 57 4.74 -0.78 -11.46
N PRO A 58 3.50 -1.24 -11.49
CA PRO A 58 2.66 -1.12 -12.67
C PRO A 58 2.61 0.33 -13.17
N LEU A 59 2.63 0.52 -14.49
CA LEU A 59 2.67 1.84 -15.12
C LEU A 59 1.53 2.78 -14.68
N PRO A 60 0.28 2.30 -14.47
CA PRO A 60 -0.80 3.17 -13.99
C PRO A 60 -0.52 3.84 -12.64
N GLN A 61 0.35 3.26 -11.79
CA GLN A 61 0.74 3.86 -10.51
C GLN A 61 1.79 4.96 -10.64
N LEU A 62 2.50 5.08 -11.77
CA LEU A 62 3.66 5.98 -11.87
C LEU A 62 3.31 7.45 -11.67
N PRO A 63 2.20 8.02 -12.21
CA PRO A 63 1.81 9.39 -11.91
C PRO A 63 1.57 9.65 -10.42
N LEU A 64 0.83 8.76 -9.76
CA LEU A 64 0.57 8.85 -8.32
C LEU A 64 1.86 8.71 -7.50
N SER A 65 2.74 7.79 -7.92
CA SER A 65 4.05 7.54 -7.34
C SER A 65 4.99 8.74 -7.46
N GLN A 66 4.99 9.45 -8.59
CA GLN A 66 5.76 10.68 -8.77
C GLN A 66 5.28 11.78 -7.84
N ARG A 67 3.95 11.99 -7.74
CA ARG A 67 3.42 12.97 -6.79
C ARG A 67 3.83 12.64 -5.37
N ALA A 68 3.68 11.39 -4.98
CA ALA A 68 4.10 10.95 -3.65
C ALA A 68 5.59 11.21 -3.44
N HIS A 69 6.43 10.94 -4.43
CA HIS A 69 7.87 11.20 -4.37
C HIS A 69 8.19 12.69 -4.10
N GLY A 70 7.39 13.61 -4.67
CA GLY A 70 7.46 15.04 -4.32
C GLY A 70 7.07 15.32 -2.87
N ILE A 71 6.01 14.68 -2.36
CA ILE A 71 5.60 14.80 -0.95
C ILE A 71 6.69 14.28 0.01
N TRP A 72 7.30 13.13 -0.31
CA TRP A 72 8.39 12.55 0.48
C TRP A 72 9.60 13.49 0.61
N SER A 73 9.84 14.36 -0.36
CA SER A 73 10.96 15.31 -0.33
C SER A 73 10.84 16.40 0.75
N ASP A 74 9.62 16.67 1.23
CA ASP A 74 9.33 17.67 2.27
C ASP A 74 8.63 17.02 3.47
N LEU A 75 9.05 15.81 3.84
CA LEU A 75 8.40 15.07 4.92
C LEU A 75 8.51 15.80 6.27
N GLN A 76 9.67 16.39 6.55
CA GLN A 76 9.90 17.19 7.76
C GLN A 76 8.92 18.38 7.84
N GLY A 77 8.70 19.11 6.74
CA GLY A 77 7.75 20.22 6.68
C GLY A 77 6.30 19.76 6.77
N LEU A 78 5.98 18.58 6.25
CA LEU A 78 4.61 18.05 6.23
C LEU A 78 4.18 17.40 7.54
N ILE A 79 5.02 16.57 8.16
CA ILE A 79 4.67 15.75 9.33
C ILE A 79 5.56 15.99 10.55
N GLY A 80 6.48 16.95 10.51
CA GLY A 80 7.34 17.33 11.63
C GLY A 80 8.50 16.38 11.91
N THR A 81 8.73 15.39 11.04
CA THR A 81 9.86 14.44 11.11
C THR A 81 10.29 14.04 9.70
N ASP A 82 11.59 13.82 9.50
CA ASP A 82 12.13 13.22 8.27
C ASP A 82 11.83 11.73 8.15
N GLY A 83 11.34 11.09 9.23
CA GLY A 83 10.95 9.69 9.24
C GLY A 83 12.09 8.72 8.94
N GLU A 84 13.35 9.12 9.16
CA GLU A 84 14.53 8.40 8.69
C GLU A 84 14.48 8.12 7.17
N TYR A 85 13.89 9.04 6.40
CA TYR A 85 13.81 8.94 4.95
C TYR A 85 15.19 9.16 4.33
N LEU A 86 15.65 8.17 3.59
CA LEU A 86 16.89 8.19 2.83
C LEU A 86 16.60 7.88 1.37
N ARG A 87 17.03 8.77 0.47
CA ARG A 87 17.13 8.52 -0.97
C ARG A 87 18.38 7.70 -1.27
N SER A 88 18.38 6.47 -0.77
CA SER A 88 19.49 5.54 -0.88
C SER A 88 19.66 4.96 -2.28
N GLY A 89 18.67 5.11 -3.15
CA GLY A 89 18.47 4.31 -4.35
C GLY A 89 17.75 3.00 -4.08
N HIS A 90 17.17 2.44 -5.14
CA HIS A 90 16.60 1.11 -5.17
C HIS A 90 17.20 0.28 -6.32
N LEU A 91 17.86 -0.82 -5.97
CA LEU A 91 18.52 -1.75 -6.88
C LEU A 91 17.66 -3.01 -7.06
N LYS A 92 17.03 -3.15 -8.22
CA LYS A 92 16.26 -4.34 -8.58
C LYS A 92 17.16 -5.34 -9.30
N LEU A 93 17.51 -6.42 -8.61
CA LEU A 93 18.45 -7.46 -9.06
C LEU A 93 17.77 -8.46 -10.00
N ALA A 94 18.47 -8.84 -11.07
CA ALA A 94 18.12 -9.94 -11.95
C ALA A 94 18.94 -11.19 -11.59
N ARG A 95 18.31 -12.36 -11.54
CA ARG A 95 18.99 -13.65 -11.27
C ARG A 95 19.15 -14.53 -12.51
N SER A 96 18.63 -14.07 -13.65
CA SER A 96 18.67 -14.77 -14.93
C SER A 96 18.58 -13.77 -16.09
N ASP A 97 18.94 -14.21 -17.29
CA ASP A 97 18.80 -13.39 -18.50
C ASP A 97 17.33 -13.01 -18.76
N ARG A 98 16.39 -13.89 -18.39
CA ARG A 98 14.95 -13.60 -18.44
C ARG A 98 14.58 -12.42 -17.55
N ASP A 99 15.12 -12.40 -16.32
CA ASP A 99 14.86 -11.32 -15.38
C ASP A 99 15.49 -10.02 -15.89
N MET A 100 16.70 -10.08 -16.44
CA MET A 100 17.34 -8.90 -17.03
C MET A 100 16.54 -8.34 -18.20
N ALA A 101 16.04 -9.19 -19.10
CA ALA A 101 15.16 -8.78 -20.19
C ALA A 101 13.85 -8.13 -19.69
N ALA A 102 13.31 -8.61 -18.56
CA ALA A 102 12.14 -7.98 -17.93
C ALA A 102 12.47 -6.58 -17.37
N LEU A 103 13.65 -6.39 -16.78
CA LEU A 103 14.12 -5.08 -16.32
C LEU A 103 14.30 -4.10 -17.48
N GLU A 104 14.87 -4.56 -18.60
CA GLU A 104 15.03 -3.77 -19.82
C GLU A 104 13.69 -3.38 -20.44
N ALA A 105 12.73 -4.32 -20.49
CA ALA A 105 11.39 -4.04 -20.98
C ALA A 105 10.67 -3.02 -20.09
N TYR A 106 10.82 -3.14 -18.77
CA TYR A 106 10.27 -2.17 -17.82
C TYR A 106 10.91 -0.79 -17.98
N GLU A 107 12.23 -0.71 -18.14
CA GLU A 107 12.92 0.56 -18.40
C GLU A 107 12.31 1.28 -19.59
N LYS A 108 12.19 0.59 -20.72
CA LYS A 108 11.58 1.14 -21.95
C LYS A 108 10.15 1.61 -21.72
N ALA A 109 9.34 0.82 -21.02
CA ALA A 109 7.93 1.14 -20.76
C ALA A 109 7.74 2.29 -19.75
N ALA A 110 8.70 2.47 -18.84
CA ALA A 110 8.68 3.53 -17.83
C ALA A 110 9.38 4.83 -18.31
N ARG A 111 9.90 4.88 -19.54
CA ARG A 111 10.45 6.12 -20.12
C ARG A 111 9.39 7.21 -20.14
N GLY A 112 9.81 8.43 -19.84
CA GLY A 112 8.90 9.59 -19.72
C GLY A 112 8.28 9.76 -18.32
N PHE A 113 8.41 8.78 -17.43
CA PHE A 113 7.96 8.91 -16.03
C PHE A 113 9.06 9.41 -15.07
N GLY A 114 10.21 9.88 -15.57
CA GLY A 114 11.25 10.53 -14.75
C GLY A 114 11.86 9.64 -13.65
N LEU A 115 12.01 8.33 -13.92
CA LEU A 115 12.65 7.39 -13.00
C LEU A 115 14.18 7.31 -13.18
N ASP A 116 14.70 7.78 -14.32
CA ASP A 116 16.12 7.77 -14.70
C ASP A 116 16.82 6.43 -14.39
N LEU A 117 16.18 5.34 -14.86
CA LEU A 117 16.63 3.98 -14.56
C LEU A 117 17.96 3.67 -15.23
N GLN A 118 18.91 3.21 -14.44
CA GLN A 118 20.23 2.75 -14.89
C GLN A 118 20.22 1.23 -14.97
N LEU A 119 20.38 0.68 -16.17
CA LEU A 119 20.61 -0.75 -16.36
C LEU A 119 22.08 -1.05 -16.12
N LEU A 120 22.35 -2.06 -15.29
CA LEU A 120 23.68 -2.50 -14.92
C LEU A 120 23.85 -3.95 -15.35
N ASP A 121 24.86 -4.21 -16.18
CA ASP A 121 25.30 -5.58 -16.44
C ASP A 121 26.01 -6.17 -15.20
N ARG A 122 26.39 -7.45 -15.28
CA ARG A 122 27.11 -8.14 -14.21
C ARG A 122 28.39 -7.43 -13.79
N ALA A 123 29.18 -6.93 -14.75
CA ALA A 123 30.48 -6.32 -14.47
C ALA A 123 30.30 -4.98 -13.75
N GLN A 124 29.37 -4.15 -14.24
CA GLN A 124 28.99 -2.88 -13.63
C GLN A 124 28.39 -3.07 -12.24
N LEU A 125 27.52 -4.08 -12.06
CA LEU A 125 26.94 -4.44 -10.76
C LEU A 125 28.03 -4.78 -9.75
N ARG A 126 28.97 -5.68 -10.10
CA ARG A 126 30.07 -6.09 -9.19
C ARG A 126 31.04 -4.94 -8.88
N ALA A 127 31.32 -4.08 -9.86
CA ALA A 127 32.20 -2.93 -9.66
C ALA A 127 31.59 -1.89 -8.70
N ARG A 128 30.28 -1.63 -8.81
CA ARG A 128 29.61 -0.60 -8.00
C ARG A 128 29.10 -1.12 -6.66
N PHE A 129 28.65 -2.37 -6.61
CA PHE A 129 28.06 -3.02 -5.44
C PHE A 129 28.77 -4.35 -5.16
N PRO A 130 30.04 -4.30 -4.72
CA PRO A 130 30.87 -5.51 -4.55
C PRO A 130 30.35 -6.48 -3.48
N TRP A 131 29.41 -6.03 -2.64
CA TRP A 131 28.72 -6.85 -1.66
C TRP A 131 27.61 -7.72 -2.26
N ALA A 132 27.17 -7.47 -3.49
CA ALA A 132 26.13 -8.27 -4.15
C ALA A 132 26.69 -9.63 -4.56
N GLY A 133 25.95 -10.70 -4.24
CA GLY A 133 26.36 -12.06 -4.54
C GLY A 133 26.31 -12.42 -6.03
N ASP A 134 27.13 -13.39 -6.42
CA ASP A 134 27.36 -13.78 -7.82
C ASP A 134 26.13 -14.36 -8.53
N VAL A 135 25.09 -14.73 -7.77
CA VAL A 135 23.80 -15.16 -8.31
C VAL A 135 23.06 -14.03 -9.03
N ALA A 136 23.41 -12.76 -8.78
CA ALA A 136 22.88 -11.64 -9.53
C ALA A 136 23.62 -11.49 -10.87
N VAL A 137 22.88 -11.52 -11.98
CA VAL A 137 23.42 -11.44 -13.34
C VAL A 137 23.41 -10.02 -13.91
N GLY A 138 22.73 -9.10 -13.23
CA GLY A 138 22.55 -7.71 -13.61
C GLY A 138 21.53 -7.05 -12.68
N ALA A 139 21.26 -5.77 -12.92
CA ALA A 139 20.29 -5.03 -12.14
C ALA A 139 19.74 -3.83 -12.91
N SER A 140 18.69 -3.24 -12.35
CA SER A 140 18.27 -1.88 -12.69
C SER A 140 18.23 -1.04 -11.42
N LEU A 141 18.76 0.17 -11.49
CA LEU A 141 18.85 1.10 -10.36
C LEU A 141 17.99 2.33 -10.63
N CYS A 142 17.11 2.66 -9.69
CA CYS A 142 16.52 4.00 -9.59
C CYS A 142 17.21 4.75 -8.46
N ALA A 143 17.97 5.80 -8.78
CA ALA A 143 18.85 6.47 -7.81
C ALA A 143 18.08 7.31 -6.78
N ASP A 144 16.97 7.95 -7.15
CA ASP A 144 16.20 8.77 -6.19
C ASP A 144 15.21 7.97 -5.34
N ASP A 145 15.05 6.67 -5.62
CA ASP A 145 14.27 5.80 -4.76
C ASP A 145 14.99 5.61 -3.41
N GLY A 146 14.33 4.95 -2.46
CA GLY A 146 14.96 4.65 -1.19
C GLY A 146 14.00 4.09 -0.18
N HIS A 147 14.12 4.54 1.07
CA HIS A 147 13.37 3.97 2.18
C HIS A 147 13.19 4.96 3.33
N ALA A 148 12.20 4.70 4.18
CA ALA A 148 11.98 5.41 5.44
C ALA A 148 11.62 4.41 6.54
N ASN A 149 11.45 4.88 7.77
CA ASN A 149 11.02 4.06 8.89
C ASN A 149 9.50 4.09 9.06
N PRO A 150 8.79 2.99 8.72
CA PRO A 150 7.33 2.98 8.75
C PRO A 150 6.76 3.12 10.17
N ARG A 151 7.53 2.75 11.21
CA ARG A 151 7.11 2.89 12.62
C ARG A 151 7.12 4.34 13.09
N ILE A 152 7.92 5.19 12.46
CA ILE A 152 7.98 6.64 12.74
C ILE A 152 6.98 7.37 11.85
N VAL A 153 7.05 7.12 10.53
CA VAL A 153 6.28 7.89 9.54
C VAL A 153 4.77 7.69 9.70
N SER A 154 4.30 6.45 9.84
CA SER A 154 2.87 6.15 9.81
C SER A 154 2.07 6.86 10.92
N PRO A 155 2.46 6.77 12.21
CA PRO A 155 1.78 7.53 13.27
C PRO A 155 2.01 9.04 13.16
N ALA A 156 3.15 9.50 12.62
CA ALA A 156 3.45 10.92 12.48
C ALA A 156 2.48 11.65 11.54
N PHE A 157 1.94 10.99 10.50
CA PHE A 157 0.86 11.56 9.69
C PHE A 157 -0.41 11.87 10.50
N ALA A 158 -0.80 10.98 11.42
CA ALA A 158 -1.96 11.22 12.28
C ALA A 158 -1.67 12.33 13.32
N GLY A 159 -0.44 12.38 13.84
CA GLY A 159 0.02 13.48 14.69
C GLY A 159 -0.03 14.83 13.97
N ALA A 160 0.43 14.87 12.72
CA ALA A 160 0.37 16.06 11.87
C ALA A 160 -1.08 16.46 11.56
N ALA A 161 -1.97 15.49 11.28
CA ALA A 161 -3.39 15.77 11.07
C ALA A 161 -4.02 16.41 12.32
N ARG A 162 -3.70 15.90 13.51
CA ARG A 162 -4.10 16.52 14.79
C ARG A 162 -3.57 17.95 14.93
N GLY A 163 -2.29 18.16 14.63
CA GLY A 163 -1.66 19.48 14.65
C GLY A 163 -2.29 20.49 13.68
N ALA A 164 -2.84 19.99 12.56
CA ALA A 164 -3.59 20.78 11.59
C ALA A 164 -5.08 20.99 11.97
N GLY A 165 -5.55 20.44 13.10
CA GLY A 165 -6.90 20.64 13.61
C GLY A 165 -7.88 19.47 13.42
N ALA A 166 -7.44 18.32 12.88
CA ALA A 166 -8.29 17.13 12.80
C ALA A 166 -8.57 16.55 14.20
N GLN A 167 -9.79 16.08 14.42
CA GLN A 167 -10.13 15.27 15.60
C GLN A 167 -9.73 13.82 15.35
N VAL A 168 -8.71 13.33 16.04
CA VAL A 168 -8.17 11.99 15.81
C VAL A 168 -8.40 11.10 17.03
N PHE A 169 -9.01 9.94 16.80
CA PHE A 169 -9.38 8.99 17.86
C PHE A 169 -8.75 7.62 17.59
N GLU A 170 -7.90 7.18 18.51
CA GLU A 170 -7.44 5.80 18.60
C GLU A 170 -8.45 4.98 19.42
N GLN A 171 -8.35 3.65 19.37
CA GLN A 171 -9.27 2.75 20.07
C GLN A 171 -10.75 2.99 19.71
N ALA A 172 -10.99 3.58 18.54
CA ALA A 172 -12.28 3.99 18.03
C ALA A 172 -12.79 2.95 17.02
N HIS A 173 -13.05 1.73 17.51
CA HIS A 173 -13.57 0.66 16.66
C HIS A 173 -14.95 1.02 16.13
N VAL A 174 -15.04 1.34 14.83
CA VAL A 174 -16.32 1.58 14.16
C VAL A 174 -17.12 0.28 14.10
N THR A 175 -18.33 0.31 14.63
CA THR A 175 -19.25 -0.83 14.68
C THR A 175 -20.46 -0.64 13.78
N GLU A 176 -20.79 0.59 13.43
CA GLU A 176 -21.93 0.92 12.60
C GLU A 176 -21.60 2.11 11.69
N VAL A 177 -21.97 1.98 10.42
CA VAL A 177 -21.93 3.05 9.43
C VAL A 177 -23.29 3.04 8.73
N MET A 178 -23.99 4.16 8.69
CA MET A 178 -25.25 4.31 7.94
C MET A 178 -25.22 5.59 7.13
N HIS A 179 -26.03 5.68 6.09
CA HIS A 179 -26.27 6.91 5.36
C HIS A 179 -27.76 7.26 5.43
N ASP A 180 -28.11 8.44 5.93
CA ASP A 180 -29.50 8.85 6.18
C ASP A 180 -30.18 9.56 4.99
N GLY A 181 -29.49 9.60 3.84
CA GLY A 181 -29.90 10.33 2.64
C GLY A 181 -29.25 11.71 2.53
N HIS A 182 -28.71 12.24 3.62
CA HIS A 182 -27.99 13.52 3.64
C HIS A 182 -26.54 13.37 4.12
N ALA A 183 -26.28 12.54 5.13
CA ALA A 183 -24.97 12.36 5.73
C ALA A 183 -24.74 10.92 6.20
N PHE A 184 -23.46 10.56 6.30
CA PHE A 184 -23.02 9.37 7.01
C PHE A 184 -23.16 9.57 8.52
N ASN A 185 -23.65 8.53 9.19
CA ASN A 185 -23.69 8.39 10.64
C ASN A 185 -22.77 7.22 11.01
N VAL A 186 -21.69 7.52 11.74
CA VAL A 186 -20.68 6.54 12.13
C VAL A 186 -20.67 6.40 13.64
N ARG A 187 -20.82 5.17 14.15
CA ARG A 187 -20.74 4.87 15.58
C ARG A 187 -19.58 3.94 15.91
N THR A 188 -18.94 4.20 17.03
CA THR A 188 -17.90 3.32 17.57
C THR A 188 -18.42 2.48 18.73
N ALA A 189 -17.69 1.41 19.06
CA ALA A 189 -17.96 0.56 20.22
C ALA A 189 -17.95 1.32 21.56
N SER A 190 -17.23 2.45 21.64
CA SER A 190 -17.19 3.30 22.82
C SER A 190 -18.37 4.28 22.93
N GLY A 191 -19.27 4.30 21.94
CA GLY A 191 -20.43 5.20 21.88
C GLY A 191 -20.17 6.55 21.23
N LEU A 192 -18.95 6.79 20.71
CA LEU A 192 -18.67 7.97 19.88
C LEU A 192 -19.56 7.93 18.64
N HIS A 193 -20.20 9.06 18.32
CA HIS A 193 -21.06 9.22 17.15
C HIS A 193 -20.57 10.42 16.35
N VAL A 194 -20.26 10.18 15.07
CA VAL A 194 -19.80 11.20 14.12
C VAL A 194 -20.80 11.28 12.98
N ARG A 195 -21.11 12.50 12.54
CA ARG A 195 -21.94 12.76 11.37
C ARG A 195 -21.17 13.59 10.35
N ALA A 196 -21.18 13.16 9.08
CA ALA A 196 -20.46 13.86 8.02
C ALA A 196 -21.07 13.60 6.63
N PRO A 197 -21.12 14.58 5.72
CA PRO A 197 -21.53 14.35 4.33
C PRO A 197 -20.52 13.51 3.55
N TRP A 198 -19.24 13.51 3.93
CA TRP A 198 -18.20 12.69 3.32
C TRP A 198 -17.70 11.58 4.25
N LEU A 199 -17.54 10.37 3.72
CA LEU A 199 -16.87 9.24 4.38
C LEU A 199 -15.73 8.72 3.52
N LEU A 200 -14.53 8.64 4.08
CA LEU A 200 -13.36 8.04 3.44
C LEU A 200 -13.08 6.67 4.07
N ASN A 201 -13.36 5.60 3.32
CA ASN A 201 -13.04 4.23 3.69
C ASN A 201 -11.58 3.92 3.38
N CYS A 202 -10.72 4.08 4.39
CA CYS A 202 -9.29 3.81 4.37
C CYS A 202 -8.92 2.64 5.31
N ALA A 203 -9.87 1.74 5.59
CA ALA A 203 -9.75 0.68 6.59
C ALA A 203 -8.86 -0.51 6.18
N GLY A 204 -7.91 -0.29 5.27
CA GLY A 204 -6.90 -1.27 4.86
C GLY A 204 -7.50 -2.62 4.47
N ALA A 205 -7.07 -3.69 5.14
CA ALA A 205 -7.53 -5.05 4.90
C ALA A 205 -9.01 -5.30 5.25
N TRP A 206 -9.63 -4.42 6.05
CA TRP A 206 -11.02 -4.52 6.49
C TRP A 206 -11.98 -3.68 5.65
N ALA A 207 -11.47 -2.90 4.70
CA ALA A 207 -12.25 -1.94 3.92
C ALA A 207 -13.28 -2.58 2.98
N ALA A 208 -13.07 -3.83 2.54
CA ALA A 208 -13.97 -4.50 1.60
C ALA A 208 -15.36 -4.74 2.20
N ALA A 209 -15.46 -5.07 3.50
CA ALA A 209 -16.74 -5.27 4.16
C ALA A 209 -17.57 -3.98 4.18
N LEU A 210 -16.92 -2.83 4.39
CA LEU A 210 -17.58 -1.53 4.35
C LEU A 210 -17.98 -1.15 2.91
N ALA A 211 -17.17 -1.48 1.90
CA ALA A 211 -17.55 -1.25 0.50
C ALA A 211 -18.76 -2.13 0.09
N GLU A 212 -18.77 -3.41 0.50
CA GLU A 212 -19.87 -4.34 0.25
C GLU A 212 -21.19 -3.87 0.89
N GLN A 213 -21.14 -3.26 2.08
CA GLN A 213 -22.31 -2.66 2.74
C GLN A 213 -23.02 -1.62 1.85
N PHE A 214 -22.27 -0.92 0.98
CA PHE A 214 -22.81 0.05 0.03
C PHE A 214 -22.99 -0.53 -1.39
N GLY A 215 -23.03 -1.85 -1.53
CA GLY A 215 -23.29 -2.53 -2.80
C GLY A 215 -22.06 -2.65 -3.71
N GLU A 216 -20.86 -2.47 -3.17
CA GLU A 216 -19.61 -2.46 -3.94
C GLU A 216 -18.66 -3.57 -3.47
N ALA A 217 -19.15 -4.81 -3.48
CA ALA A 217 -18.35 -5.97 -3.15
C ALA A 217 -17.14 -6.09 -4.10
N VAL A 218 -15.97 -6.32 -3.51
CA VAL A 218 -14.70 -6.51 -4.23
C VAL A 218 -14.05 -7.82 -3.81
N PRO A 219 -13.38 -8.55 -4.73
CA PRO A 219 -12.73 -9.83 -4.43
C PRO A 219 -11.40 -9.64 -3.68
N MET A 220 -11.42 -8.90 -2.56
CA MET A 220 -10.23 -8.64 -1.75
C MET A 220 -9.97 -9.80 -0.80
N ARG A 221 -8.71 -10.25 -0.76
CA ARG A 221 -8.22 -11.23 0.22
C ARG A 221 -7.14 -10.61 1.09
N THR A 222 -6.95 -11.16 2.29
CA THR A 222 -5.81 -10.77 3.12
C THR A 222 -4.53 -11.46 2.67
N GLY A 223 -3.41 -10.75 2.79
CA GLY A 223 -2.07 -11.31 2.64
C GLY A 223 -1.20 -10.89 3.82
N HIS A 224 -0.15 -11.67 4.06
CA HIS A 224 0.64 -11.57 5.28
C HIS A 224 2.13 -11.62 4.97
N PRO A 225 2.76 -10.54 4.49
CA PRO A 225 4.20 -10.56 4.17
C PRO A 225 5.03 -10.95 5.39
N ALA A 226 6.05 -11.79 5.20
CA ALA A 226 6.99 -12.13 6.25
C ALA A 226 8.19 -11.18 6.24
N MET A 227 8.55 -10.71 7.42
CA MET A 227 9.65 -9.78 7.64
C MET A 227 10.62 -10.33 8.69
N LEU A 228 11.88 -9.95 8.57
CA LEU A 228 12.98 -10.32 9.44
C LEU A 228 13.93 -9.14 9.59
N ILE A 229 14.57 -9.04 10.75
CA ILE A 229 15.66 -8.08 10.99
C ILE A 229 16.82 -8.78 11.68
N THR A 230 18.04 -8.41 11.27
CA THR A 230 19.29 -8.91 11.86
C THR A 230 19.67 -8.12 13.11
N GLU A 231 20.65 -8.61 13.88
CA GLU A 231 21.49 -7.78 14.74
C GLU A 231 22.18 -6.64 13.96
N PRO A 232 22.67 -5.58 14.64
CA PRO A 232 23.50 -4.56 13.99
C PRO A 232 24.77 -5.15 13.38
N LEU A 233 25.01 -4.85 12.09
CA LEU A 233 26.22 -5.23 11.36
C LEU A 233 26.97 -3.98 10.88
N PRO A 234 28.28 -4.08 10.56
CA PRO A 234 28.97 -3.02 9.83
C PRO A 234 28.23 -2.65 8.54
N MET A 235 28.23 -1.37 8.18
CA MET A 235 27.59 -0.93 6.94
C MET A 235 28.31 -1.52 5.73
N PHE A 236 27.58 -2.28 4.92
CA PHE A 236 28.06 -2.82 3.65
C PHE A 236 27.08 -2.56 2.51
N MET A 237 25.81 -2.31 2.81
CA MET A 237 24.74 -2.05 1.84
C MET A 237 24.22 -0.62 2.01
N ASP A 238 24.31 0.17 0.95
CA ASP A 238 23.97 1.59 0.92
C ASP A 238 22.73 1.91 0.06
N VAL A 239 22.16 0.89 -0.60
CA VAL A 239 20.93 0.95 -1.42
C VAL A 239 19.87 0.01 -0.85
N SER A 240 18.60 0.30 -1.11
CA SER A 240 17.52 -0.69 -0.92
C SER A 240 17.51 -1.67 -2.08
N THR A 241 17.18 -2.93 -1.85
CA THR A 241 17.17 -3.95 -2.90
C THR A 241 15.83 -4.65 -3.03
N GLY A 242 15.59 -5.17 -4.22
CA GLY A 242 14.55 -6.14 -4.51
C GLY A 242 14.99 -7.06 -5.65
N VAL A 243 14.29 -8.17 -5.86
CA VAL A 243 14.60 -9.11 -6.94
C VAL A 243 13.47 -9.12 -7.95
N GLU A 244 13.82 -9.12 -9.24
CA GLU A 244 12.84 -9.32 -10.32
C GLU A 244 12.19 -10.70 -10.22
N GLY A 245 10.86 -10.77 -10.35
CA GLY A 245 10.08 -11.97 -10.00
C GLY A 245 9.89 -12.21 -8.49
N GLY A 246 10.51 -11.42 -7.61
CA GLY A 246 10.31 -11.46 -6.16
C GLY A 246 11.23 -12.41 -5.39
N GLY A 247 10.75 -12.96 -4.28
CA GLY A 247 11.50 -13.87 -3.41
C GLY A 247 12.13 -13.19 -2.19
N ILE A 248 12.92 -12.13 -2.38
CA ILE A 248 13.51 -11.36 -1.28
C ILE A 248 13.72 -9.89 -1.64
N TYR A 249 13.67 -9.03 -0.62
CA TYR A 249 14.11 -7.63 -0.66
C TYR A 249 14.83 -7.29 0.66
N ALA A 250 15.78 -6.36 0.62
CA ALA A 250 16.61 -6.03 1.78
C ALA A 250 17.10 -4.58 1.77
N ARG A 251 17.24 -4.00 2.97
CA ARG A 251 17.97 -2.74 3.20
C ARG A 251 18.76 -2.83 4.49
N GLN A 252 19.80 -2.02 4.60
CA GLN A 252 20.48 -1.77 5.86
C GLN A 252 20.13 -0.38 6.38
N VAL A 253 19.73 -0.28 7.65
CA VAL A 253 19.39 1.00 8.29
C VAL A 253 20.62 1.62 8.95
N ALA A 254 20.58 2.91 9.29
CA ALA A 254 21.71 3.65 9.88
C ALA A 254 22.28 3.01 11.17
N ARG A 255 21.47 2.25 11.91
CA ARG A 255 21.90 1.49 13.10
C ARG A 255 22.70 0.21 12.75
N GLY A 256 22.82 -0.14 11.48
CA GLY A 256 23.53 -1.31 10.97
C GLY A 256 22.66 -2.57 10.81
N ASN A 257 21.42 -2.58 11.31
CA ASN A 257 20.51 -3.71 11.13
C ASN A 257 20.10 -3.88 9.66
N CYS A 258 20.04 -5.11 9.16
CA CYS A 258 19.46 -5.41 7.87
C CYS A 258 18.00 -5.82 8.04
N VAL A 259 17.09 -5.12 7.35
CA VAL A 259 15.66 -5.44 7.29
C VAL A 259 15.41 -6.20 6.00
N LEU A 260 14.88 -7.41 6.11
CA LEU A 260 14.60 -8.28 4.98
C LEU A 260 13.14 -8.69 4.98
N GLY A 261 12.60 -8.98 3.79
CA GLY A 261 11.27 -9.57 3.67
C GLY A 261 11.10 -10.37 2.39
N GLY A 262 10.04 -11.17 2.37
CA GLY A 262 9.78 -12.15 1.33
C GLY A 262 8.70 -13.13 1.76
N GLY A 263 8.28 -14.01 0.85
CA GLY A 263 7.30 -15.07 1.13
C GLY A 263 6.00 -14.57 1.79
N GLN A 264 5.31 -15.49 2.46
CA GLN A 264 4.04 -15.22 3.14
C GLN A 264 4.00 -15.89 4.52
N GLY A 265 3.22 -15.28 5.39
CA GLY A 265 2.80 -15.77 6.69
C GLY A 265 1.34 -16.22 6.67
N PHE A 266 0.76 -16.31 7.85
CA PHE A 266 -0.60 -16.77 8.05
C PHE A 266 -1.29 -15.94 9.14
N PRO A 267 -2.62 -15.78 9.06
CA PRO A 267 -3.37 -15.12 10.10
C PRO A 267 -3.40 -15.98 11.37
N LEU A 268 -3.30 -15.33 12.52
CA LEU A 268 -3.67 -15.93 13.81
C LEU A 268 -5.12 -15.63 14.15
N ASP A 269 -5.55 -14.42 13.81
CA ASP A 269 -6.91 -13.90 13.98
C ASP A 269 -7.15 -12.82 12.89
N PRO A 270 -8.34 -12.19 12.81
CA PRO A 270 -8.63 -11.17 11.79
C PRO A 270 -7.71 -9.93 11.81
N THR A 271 -6.91 -9.75 12.86
CA THR A 271 -6.06 -8.57 13.10
C THR A 271 -4.58 -8.90 13.24
N LYS A 272 -4.22 -10.12 13.62
CA LYS A 272 -2.85 -10.55 13.87
C LYS A 272 -2.40 -11.62 12.90
N ALA A 273 -1.12 -11.56 12.53
CA ALA A 273 -0.48 -12.52 11.66
C ALA A 273 0.90 -12.93 12.17
N ARG A 274 1.40 -14.08 11.72
CA ARG A 274 2.77 -14.52 11.97
C ARG A 274 3.48 -14.89 10.67
N PRO A 275 4.81 -14.69 10.60
CA PRO A 275 5.62 -15.20 9.51
C PRO A 275 5.48 -16.71 9.36
N GLY A 276 5.43 -17.19 8.13
CA GLY A 276 5.50 -18.61 7.81
C GLY A 276 6.93 -19.10 8.01
N ARG A 277 7.09 -20.28 8.62
CA ARG A 277 8.43 -20.89 8.82
C ARG A 277 9.16 -21.08 7.49
N ALA A 278 8.47 -21.59 6.47
CA ALA A 278 9.03 -21.77 5.13
C ALA A 278 9.49 -20.44 4.52
N ALA A 279 8.70 -19.36 4.65
CA ALA A 279 9.07 -18.04 4.16
C ALA A 279 10.33 -17.49 4.85
N ILE A 280 10.45 -17.65 6.18
CA ILE A 280 11.66 -17.22 6.90
C ILE A 280 12.89 -18.00 6.46
N LEU A 281 12.78 -19.33 6.30
CA LEU A 281 13.89 -20.16 5.82
C LEU A 281 14.31 -19.79 4.40
N GLU A 282 13.35 -19.48 3.53
CA GLU A 282 13.61 -19.02 2.17
C GLU A 282 14.30 -17.65 2.15
N ILE A 283 13.86 -16.70 2.97
CA ILE A 283 14.53 -15.40 3.14
C ILE A 283 15.98 -15.61 3.58
N LEU A 284 16.23 -16.44 4.60
CA LEU A 284 17.58 -16.70 5.10
C LEU A 284 18.49 -17.33 4.04
N ARG A 285 17.99 -18.31 3.27
CA ARG A 285 18.75 -18.93 2.18
C ARG A 285 19.09 -17.91 1.09
N ASN A 286 18.09 -17.17 0.62
CA ASN A 286 18.27 -16.16 -0.43
C ASN A 286 19.17 -15.01 0.05
N ALA A 287 19.15 -14.66 1.34
CA ALA A 287 19.95 -13.59 1.90
C ALA A 287 21.46 -13.88 1.78
N VAL A 288 21.90 -15.10 2.08
CA VAL A 288 23.33 -15.47 1.97
C VAL A 288 23.76 -15.55 0.50
N GLU A 289 22.88 -16.03 -0.39
CA GLU A 289 23.16 -16.09 -1.83
C GLU A 289 23.30 -14.70 -2.47
N LEU A 290 22.41 -13.76 -2.13
CA LEU A 290 22.36 -12.42 -2.73
C LEU A 290 23.22 -11.38 -2.00
N TYR A 291 23.44 -11.58 -0.70
CA TYR A 291 24.20 -10.67 0.16
C TYR A 291 25.21 -11.49 1.00
N PRO A 292 26.32 -11.96 0.41
CA PRO A 292 27.34 -12.74 1.13
C PRO A 292 27.79 -12.18 2.48
N PRO A 293 27.88 -10.84 2.71
CA PRO A 293 28.18 -10.29 4.04
C PRO A 293 27.18 -10.65 5.16
N LEU A 294 25.99 -11.17 4.83
CA LEU A 294 25.01 -11.67 5.79
C LEU A 294 25.29 -13.10 6.27
N ALA A 295 26.31 -13.77 5.73
CA ALA A 295 26.69 -15.10 6.20
C ALA A 295 27.06 -15.06 7.71
N GLY A 296 26.33 -15.83 8.52
CA GLY A 296 26.51 -15.88 9.97
C GLY A 296 25.76 -14.82 10.78
N ALA A 297 25.08 -13.88 10.12
CA ALA A 297 24.22 -12.90 10.80
C ALA A 297 23.04 -13.59 11.50
N GLN A 298 22.62 -13.02 12.63
CA GLN A 298 21.57 -13.52 13.50
C GLN A 298 20.24 -12.78 13.28
N ALA A 299 19.20 -13.54 12.93
CA ALA A 299 17.84 -13.00 12.92
C ALA A 299 17.36 -12.74 14.36
N ILE A 300 17.31 -11.48 14.79
CA ILE A 300 16.91 -11.12 16.17
C ILE A 300 15.40 -10.94 16.33
N ARG A 301 14.68 -10.73 15.22
CA ARG A 301 13.21 -10.61 15.23
C ARG A 301 12.61 -10.93 13.87
N THR A 302 11.43 -11.53 13.89
CA THR A 302 10.56 -11.69 12.73
C THR A 302 9.17 -11.15 13.04
N TRP A 303 8.47 -10.68 12.02
CA TRP A 303 7.09 -10.19 12.16
C TRP A 303 6.34 -10.26 10.84
N SER A 304 5.02 -10.14 10.92
CA SER A 304 4.15 -10.06 9.76
C SER A 304 3.09 -8.98 9.98
N GLY A 305 2.40 -8.60 8.91
CA GLY A 305 1.28 -7.68 8.93
C GLY A 305 0.07 -8.27 8.22
N THR A 306 -1.01 -7.51 8.18
CA THR A 306 -2.23 -7.86 7.44
C THR A 306 -2.49 -6.77 6.41
N GLU A 307 -2.54 -7.16 5.14
CA GLU A 307 -2.77 -6.24 4.02
C GLU A 307 -3.89 -6.77 3.11
N GLY A 308 -4.58 -5.86 2.44
CA GLY A 308 -5.59 -6.21 1.43
C GLY A 308 -4.96 -6.39 0.05
N TYR A 309 -5.32 -7.48 -0.62
CA TYR A 309 -4.90 -7.82 -1.98
C TYR A 309 -6.11 -8.01 -2.87
N LEU A 310 -6.18 -7.23 -3.93
CA LEU A 310 -7.11 -7.43 -5.04
C LEU A 310 -6.46 -8.31 -6.12
N PRO A 311 -7.24 -8.94 -7.01
CA PRO A 311 -6.72 -9.89 -8.00
C PRO A 311 -5.66 -9.29 -8.95
N ASP A 312 -5.83 -8.03 -9.32
CA ASP A 312 -4.91 -7.25 -10.17
C ASP A 312 -3.75 -6.61 -9.40
N ARG A 313 -3.76 -6.70 -8.05
CA ARG A 313 -2.81 -6.06 -7.13
C ARG A 313 -2.77 -4.54 -7.20
N GLU A 314 -3.78 -3.92 -7.81
CA GLU A 314 -3.98 -2.47 -7.81
C GLU A 314 -4.90 -2.07 -6.65
N PRO A 315 -4.72 -0.87 -6.06
CA PRO A 315 -5.63 -0.40 -5.02
C PRO A 315 -7.02 -0.08 -5.58
N VAL A 316 -8.02 -0.03 -4.71
CA VAL A 316 -9.23 0.75 -4.96
C VAL A 316 -8.99 2.15 -4.41
N LEU A 317 -9.07 3.15 -5.28
CA LEU A 317 -8.83 4.55 -4.93
C LEU A 317 -9.78 5.46 -5.73
N GLY A 318 -10.52 6.32 -5.02
CA GLY A 318 -11.44 7.30 -5.63
C GLY A 318 -12.87 7.17 -5.13
N ALA A 319 -13.82 7.71 -5.90
CA ALA A 319 -15.22 7.74 -5.51
C ALA A 319 -15.90 6.36 -5.57
N SER A 320 -16.82 6.15 -4.64
CA SER A 320 -17.84 5.10 -4.75
C SER A 320 -18.67 5.30 -6.01
N ALA A 321 -19.05 4.20 -6.64
CA ALA A 321 -19.90 4.16 -7.82
C ALA A 321 -21.38 3.92 -7.50
N THR A 322 -21.75 3.80 -6.23
CA THR A 322 -23.13 3.57 -5.77
C THR A 322 -23.57 4.56 -4.69
N GLN A 323 -22.64 5.12 -3.92
CA GLN A 323 -22.93 5.97 -2.78
C GLN A 323 -22.24 7.34 -2.89
N PRO A 324 -22.97 8.42 -3.23
CA PRO A 324 -22.44 9.77 -3.16
C PRO A 324 -21.88 10.09 -1.77
N GLY A 325 -20.77 10.84 -1.73
CA GLY A 325 -20.06 11.18 -0.50
C GLY A 325 -19.14 10.07 0.05
N LEU A 326 -19.20 8.84 -0.49
CA LEU A 326 -18.29 7.76 -0.11
C LEU A 326 -17.07 7.73 -1.02
N LEU A 327 -15.88 7.74 -0.41
CA LEU A 327 -14.61 7.55 -1.10
C LEU A 327 -13.89 6.31 -0.57
N HIS A 328 -13.10 5.67 -1.42
CA HIS A 328 -12.33 4.47 -1.10
C HIS A 328 -10.84 4.71 -1.26
N GLY A 329 -10.04 4.14 -0.35
CA GLY A 329 -8.59 4.12 -0.41
C GLY A 329 -8.04 2.89 0.31
N PHE A 330 -8.04 1.74 -0.37
CA PHE A 330 -7.62 0.46 0.23
C PHE A 330 -7.05 -0.53 -0.80
N GLY A 331 -6.56 -1.69 -0.33
CA GLY A 331 -6.12 -2.78 -1.21
C GLY A 331 -4.76 -2.57 -1.89
N PHE A 332 -3.87 -1.78 -1.28
CA PHE A 332 -2.59 -1.38 -1.90
C PHE A 332 -1.52 -2.48 -2.07
N ALA A 333 -1.78 -3.72 -1.65
CA ALA A 333 -0.92 -4.89 -1.93
C ALA A 333 0.60 -4.68 -1.70
N GLY A 334 0.99 -4.09 -0.56
CA GLY A 334 2.38 -3.81 -0.19
C GLY A 334 2.99 -2.54 -0.81
N SER A 335 2.27 -1.84 -1.68
CA SER A 335 2.73 -0.61 -2.35
C SER A 335 2.35 0.68 -1.62
N GLY A 336 1.44 0.59 -0.66
CA GLY A 336 0.75 1.73 -0.04
C GLY A 336 1.61 2.63 0.83
N PHE A 337 2.78 2.17 1.30
CA PHE A 337 3.67 3.04 2.07
C PHE A 337 4.15 4.22 1.22
N GLN A 338 4.70 3.96 0.04
CA GLN A 338 5.23 5.04 -0.80
C GLN A 338 4.12 5.90 -1.41
N ILE A 339 3.04 5.33 -1.96
CA ILE A 339 1.97 6.12 -2.63
C ILE A 339 0.92 6.67 -1.67
N GLY A 340 0.88 6.19 -0.43
CA GLY A 340 -0.12 6.55 0.57
C GLY A 340 -0.32 8.05 0.78
N PRO A 341 0.75 8.86 0.88
CA PRO A 341 0.62 10.31 1.00
C PRO A 341 -0.12 10.95 -0.17
N ALA A 342 0.22 10.59 -1.42
CA ALA A 342 -0.47 11.12 -2.60
C ALA A 342 -1.89 10.56 -2.76
N ALA A 343 -2.12 9.31 -2.36
CA ALA A 343 -3.47 8.75 -2.32
C ALA A 343 -4.37 9.52 -1.35
N GLY A 344 -3.87 9.82 -0.14
CA GLY A 344 -4.59 10.63 0.83
C GLY A 344 -4.84 12.06 0.34
N GLU A 345 -3.83 12.69 -0.29
CA GLU A 345 -3.99 14.00 -0.93
C GLU A 345 -5.08 13.98 -2.02
N ALA A 346 -5.07 12.99 -2.91
CA ALA A 346 -6.04 12.89 -3.99
C ALA A 346 -7.48 12.71 -3.45
N LEU A 347 -7.65 11.93 -2.37
CA LEU A 347 -8.95 11.82 -1.69
C LEU A 347 -9.40 13.15 -1.08
N ALA A 348 -8.48 13.88 -0.45
CA ALA A 348 -8.77 15.21 0.09
C ALA A 348 -9.17 16.21 -1.01
N GLN A 349 -8.50 16.17 -2.17
CA GLN A 349 -8.84 17.00 -3.33
C GLN A 349 -10.24 16.70 -3.88
N ILE A 350 -10.69 15.44 -3.88
CA ILE A 350 -12.07 15.11 -4.28
C ILE A 350 -13.08 15.78 -3.35
N VAL A 351 -12.85 15.76 -2.03
CA VAL A 351 -13.74 16.42 -1.06
C VAL A 351 -13.74 17.94 -1.24
N CYS A 352 -12.57 18.56 -1.44
CA CYS A 352 -12.44 20.02 -1.45
C CYS A 352 -12.76 20.67 -2.81
N SER A 353 -12.44 20.00 -3.92
CA SER A 353 -12.55 20.56 -5.27
C SER A 353 -13.30 19.66 -6.26
N GLY A 354 -13.84 18.52 -5.82
CA GLY A 354 -14.63 17.61 -6.66
C GLY A 354 -13.82 16.70 -7.58
N ALA A 355 -12.53 16.94 -7.76
CA ALA A 355 -11.64 16.13 -8.59
C ALA A 355 -10.20 16.12 -8.05
N PRO A 356 -9.46 15.01 -8.25
CA PRO A 356 -8.04 14.94 -7.94
C PRO A 356 -7.20 15.56 -9.06
N THR A 357 -6.00 16.02 -8.72
CA THR A 357 -4.98 16.50 -9.69
C THR A 357 -4.35 15.38 -10.51
N ILE A 358 -4.45 14.13 -10.04
CA ILE A 358 -3.90 12.94 -10.67
C ILE A 358 -5.05 12.03 -11.05
N ALA A 359 -5.01 11.51 -12.28
CA ALA A 359 -6.01 10.55 -12.75
C ALA A 359 -6.04 9.29 -11.87
N LEU A 360 -7.23 8.88 -11.45
CA LEU A 360 -7.46 7.71 -10.60
C LEU A 360 -8.28 6.62 -11.30
N ASP A 361 -8.61 6.79 -12.58
CA ASP A 361 -9.54 5.92 -13.32
C ASP A 361 -9.14 4.44 -13.27
N ALA A 362 -7.84 4.17 -13.37
CA ALA A 362 -7.27 2.81 -13.28
C ALA A 362 -7.54 2.13 -11.92
N PHE A 363 -7.83 2.91 -10.88
CA PHE A 363 -8.05 2.44 -9.51
C PHE A 363 -9.51 2.50 -9.09
N SER A 364 -10.43 2.84 -10.00
CA SER A 364 -11.86 2.89 -9.71
C SER A 364 -12.36 1.53 -9.20
N ILE A 365 -13.25 1.55 -8.20
CA ILE A 365 -13.93 0.35 -7.70
C ILE A 365 -14.79 -0.32 -8.77
N SER A 366 -15.25 0.47 -9.76
CA SER A 366 -16.12 -0.01 -10.84
C SER A 366 -15.46 -1.07 -11.72
N ARG A 367 -14.12 -1.19 -11.71
CA ARG A 367 -13.41 -2.24 -12.44
C ARG A 367 -13.75 -3.66 -11.97
N PHE A 368 -14.35 -3.80 -10.78
CA PHE A 368 -14.82 -5.07 -10.23
C PHE A 368 -16.32 -5.30 -10.37
N LYS A 369 -17.08 -4.37 -10.95
CA LYS A 369 -18.49 -4.62 -11.26
C LYS A 369 -18.56 -5.78 -12.25
N LYS A 370 -19.22 -6.87 -11.85
CA LYS A 370 -19.59 -7.95 -12.79
C LYS A 370 -20.44 -7.31 -13.88
N VAL A 371 -20.02 -7.40 -15.13
CA VAL A 371 -20.94 -7.23 -16.25
C VAL A 371 -21.96 -8.35 -16.12
N LEU A 372 -23.15 -8.03 -15.61
CA LEU A 372 -24.31 -8.89 -15.83
C LEU A 372 -24.59 -8.79 -17.33
N GLN A 373 -24.00 -9.68 -18.12
CA GLN A 373 -24.57 -9.94 -19.44
C GLN A 373 -25.98 -10.51 -19.18
N PRO A 374 -27.03 -9.94 -19.78
CA PRO A 374 -28.33 -10.57 -19.74
C PRO A 374 -28.15 -11.97 -20.33
N VAL A 375 -28.37 -13.00 -19.52
CA VAL A 375 -28.59 -14.34 -20.05
C VAL A 375 -29.85 -14.21 -20.89
N ALA A 376 -29.71 -14.26 -22.21
CA ALA A 376 -30.85 -14.41 -23.10
C ALA A 376 -31.58 -15.67 -22.63
N LEU A 377 -32.77 -15.47 -22.06
CA LEU A 377 -33.71 -16.56 -21.87
C LEU A 377 -34.10 -17.01 -23.28
N ASP A 378 -33.46 -18.07 -23.77
CA ASP A 378 -33.93 -18.79 -24.94
C ASP A 378 -35.36 -19.23 -24.62
N THR A 379 -36.31 -18.51 -25.20
CA THR A 379 -37.72 -18.91 -25.24
C THR A 379 -37.78 -20.22 -25.99
N VAL A 380 -37.86 -21.33 -25.24
CA VAL A 380 -38.21 -22.63 -25.79
C VAL A 380 -39.62 -22.53 -26.36
N VAL A 381 -39.71 -22.49 -27.68
CA VAL A 381 -40.96 -22.69 -28.42
C VAL A 381 -41.23 -24.19 -28.49
N PRO A 382 -42.37 -24.69 -28.01
CA PRO A 382 -42.71 -26.11 -28.13
C PRO A 382 -43.42 -26.41 -29.46
N GLY A 383 -42.96 -27.45 -30.16
CA GLY A 383 -43.58 -28.04 -31.36
C GLY A 383 -42.60 -28.10 -32.54
N SER A 384 -42.45 -29.17 -33.31
CA SER A 384 -43.25 -30.38 -33.51
C SER A 384 -42.35 -31.49 -34.07
N ALA A 385 -42.71 -32.74 -33.77
CA ALA A 385 -42.11 -33.95 -34.33
C ALA A 385 -42.15 -33.99 -35.87
N ALA A 386 -41.06 -34.46 -36.49
CA ALA A 386 -41.10 -35.15 -37.77
C ALA A 386 -39.88 -36.08 -37.90
N ASN A 387 -40.20 -37.35 -38.16
CA ASN A 387 -39.34 -38.47 -38.50
C ASN A 387 -38.30 -38.13 -39.59
N ILE A 388 -37.19 -38.87 -39.62
CA ILE A 388 -36.78 -39.70 -40.78
C ILE A 388 -35.77 -40.77 -40.33
N THR A 389 -36.04 -41.96 -40.83
CA THR A 389 -35.43 -43.28 -40.65
C THR A 389 -34.17 -43.47 -41.50
N LEU A 390 -33.11 -44.04 -40.93
CA LEU A 390 -32.57 -45.39 -41.22
C LEU A 390 -31.49 -45.76 -40.20
#